data_AF-A0A369T2Z0-F1
#
_entry.id   AF-A0A369T2Z0-F1
#
_cell.length_a   1.000
_cell.length_b   1.000
_cell.length_c   1.000
_cell.angle_alpha   90.00
_cell.angle_beta   90.00
_cell.angle_gamma   90.00
#
_symmetry.space_group_name_H-M   'P 1'
#
loop_
_entity.id
_entity.type
_entity.pdbx_description
1 polymer ?
#
loop_
_entity_poly.entity_id
_entity_poly.type
_entity_poly.pdbx_seq_one_letter_code
_entity_poly.pdbx_strand_id
1 'polypeptide(L)'
;MSLIQPCEVIVRTLIPSVRAAITRELIERHGLKQVEVAKLLGVTQAAVSQYMRGARGSVFDLSEDESIAAIVSRIAEGLARGSLSWLDASTLTCEICYQVRRRGLYRSQRVRLKGKYEHALDVVCREYDTLRDDERLRRMLEG
;
A
#
# COMPACT_ATOMS: atom_id res chain seq x y z
N MET A 1 -10.80 19.68 -15.64
CA MET A 1 -10.59 18.99 -14.33
C MET A 1 -10.90 17.52 -14.54
N SER A 2 -9.94 16.61 -14.32
CA SER A 2 -10.20 15.17 -14.40
C SER A 2 -10.63 14.66 -13.02
N LEU A 3 -11.69 13.85 -12.96
CA LEU A 3 -12.08 13.16 -11.73
C LEU A 3 -11.02 12.09 -11.42
N ILE A 4 -10.30 12.25 -10.31
CA ILE A 4 -9.27 11.28 -9.87
C ILE A 4 -9.56 10.89 -8.44
N GLN A 5 -9.71 9.60 -8.22
CA GLN A 5 -9.96 9.05 -6.89
C GLN A 5 -8.65 8.86 -6.13
N PRO A 6 -8.62 9.10 -4.81
CA PRO A 6 -7.44 8.82 -3.99
C PRO A 6 -6.94 7.37 -4.16
N CYS A 7 -7.86 6.42 -4.35
CA CYS A 7 -7.52 5.03 -4.58
C CYS A 7 -6.73 4.80 -5.88
N GLU A 8 -6.91 5.61 -6.93
CA GLU A 8 -6.12 5.52 -8.17
C GLU A 8 -4.65 5.89 -7.93
N VAL A 9 -4.39 6.82 -7.01
CA VAL A 9 -3.03 7.16 -6.57
C VAL A 9 -2.44 6.01 -5.75
N ILE A 10 -3.21 5.46 -4.81
CA ILE A 10 -2.80 4.38 -3.91
C ILE A 10 -2.38 3.13 -4.67
N VAL A 11 -3.16 2.69 -5.66
CA VAL A 11 -2.84 1.51 -6.47
C VAL A 11 -1.59 1.69 -7.34
N ARG A 12 -1.18 2.93 -7.61
CA ARG A 12 0.04 3.26 -8.38
C ARG A 12 1.28 3.47 -7.50
N THR A 13 1.11 3.62 -6.19
CA THR A 13 2.17 4.05 -5.27
C THR A 13 2.33 3.09 -4.10
N LEU A 14 1.40 3.12 -3.15
CA LEU A 14 1.46 2.38 -1.90
C LEU A 14 1.26 0.87 -2.11
N ILE A 15 0.27 0.45 -2.89
CA ILE A 15 -0.02 -1.00 -3.06
C ILE A 15 1.16 -1.77 -3.67
N PRO A 16 1.85 -1.27 -4.73
CA PRO A 16 3.07 -1.91 -5.20
C PRO A 16 4.17 -1.99 -4.13
N SER A 17 4.27 -0.98 -3.25
CA SER A 17 5.28 -0.93 -2.20
C SER A 17 4.97 -1.90 -1.05
N VAL A 18 3.69 -2.05 -0.68
CA VAL A 18 3.22 -3.09 0.25
C VAL A 18 3.54 -4.47 -0.29
N ARG A 19 3.23 -4.73 -1.57
CA ARG A 19 3.55 -6.03 -2.21
C ARG A 19 5.06 -6.29 -2.23
N ALA A 20 5.88 -5.26 -2.45
CA ALA A 20 7.33 -5.40 -2.44
C ALA A 20 7.89 -5.68 -1.04
N ALA A 21 7.35 -5.04 -0.01
CA ALA A 21 7.74 -5.28 1.38
C ALA A 21 7.37 -6.70 1.83
N ILE A 22 6.14 -7.16 1.55
CA ILE A 22 5.72 -8.55 1.80
C ILE A 22 6.61 -9.54 1.04
N THR A 23 6.93 -9.24 -0.23
CA THR A 23 7.82 -10.08 -1.06
C THR A 23 9.19 -10.25 -0.41
N ARG A 24 9.82 -9.14 0.01
CA ARG A 24 11.13 -9.18 0.68
C ARG A 24 11.06 -10.02 1.94
N GLU A 25 10.03 -9.83 2.75
CA GLU A 25 9.89 -10.57 4.00
C GLU A 25 9.70 -12.08 3.81
N LEU A 26 8.85 -12.49 2.86
CA LEU A 26 8.65 -13.90 2.53
C LEU A 26 9.95 -14.58 2.07
N ILE A 27 10.83 -13.87 1.37
CA ILE A 27 12.09 -14.42 0.87
C ILE A 27 13.17 -14.37 1.96
N GLU A 28 13.39 -13.20 2.54
CA GLU A 28 14.52 -12.93 3.44
C GLU A 28 14.33 -13.53 4.83
N ARG A 29 13.09 -13.51 5.37
CA ARG A 29 12.81 -14.03 6.72
C ARG A 29 12.22 -15.43 6.73
N HIS A 30 11.40 -15.76 5.72
CA HIS A 30 10.73 -17.07 5.64
C HIS A 30 11.41 -18.04 4.66
N GLY A 31 12.40 -17.60 3.88
CA GLY A 31 13.21 -18.48 3.03
C GLY A 31 12.48 -19.01 1.78
N LEU A 32 11.35 -18.42 1.39
CA LEU A 32 10.60 -18.87 0.21
C LEU A 32 11.34 -18.51 -1.09
N LYS A 33 11.22 -19.36 -2.09
CA LYS A 33 11.71 -19.09 -3.45
C LYS A 33 10.77 -18.11 -4.15
N GLN A 34 11.30 -17.34 -5.10
CA GLN A 34 10.50 -16.36 -5.85
C GLN A 34 9.26 -16.97 -6.55
N VAL A 35 9.36 -18.22 -7.00
CA VAL A 35 8.23 -18.93 -7.64
C VAL A 35 7.12 -19.30 -6.64
N GLU A 36 7.46 -19.54 -5.38
CA GLU A 36 6.49 -19.81 -4.30
C GLU A 36 5.79 -18.51 -3.89
N VAL A 37 6.56 -17.44 -3.74
CA VAL A 37 6.03 -16.09 -3.48
C VAL A 37 5.11 -15.61 -4.61
N ALA A 38 5.47 -15.87 -5.87
CA ALA A 38 4.64 -15.52 -7.02
C ALA A 38 3.26 -16.20 -6.95
N LYS A 39 3.24 -17.49 -6.58
CA LYS A 39 1.99 -18.25 -6.38
C LYS A 39 1.17 -17.69 -5.21
N LEU A 40 1.80 -17.45 -4.06
CA LEU A 40 1.13 -16.92 -2.87
C LEU A 40 0.50 -15.55 -3.10
N LEU A 41 1.21 -14.66 -3.81
CA LEU A 41 0.74 -13.29 -4.06
C LEU A 41 -0.12 -13.13 -5.31
N GLY A 42 -0.32 -14.21 -6.08
CA GLY A 42 -1.07 -14.16 -7.34
C GLY A 42 -0.46 -13.22 -8.38
N VAL A 43 0.88 -13.24 -8.52
CA VAL A 43 1.64 -12.41 -9.48
C VAL A 43 2.62 -13.25 -10.28
N THR A 44 3.22 -12.66 -11.31
CA THR A 44 4.28 -13.33 -12.07
C THR A 44 5.59 -13.37 -11.27
N GLN A 45 6.44 -14.38 -11.50
CA GLN A 45 7.78 -14.41 -10.93
C GLN A 45 8.63 -13.20 -11.39
N ALA A 46 8.39 -12.69 -12.60
CA ALA A 46 9.00 -11.44 -13.06
C ALA A 46 8.61 -10.25 -12.19
N ALA A 47 7.36 -10.16 -11.72
CA ALA A 47 6.95 -9.12 -10.79
C ALA A 47 7.65 -9.26 -9.42
N VAL A 48 7.80 -10.49 -8.91
CA VAL A 48 8.56 -10.78 -7.68
C VAL A 48 10.02 -10.35 -7.82
N SER A 49 10.67 -10.70 -8.93
CA SER A 49 12.01 -10.22 -9.24
C SER A 49 12.06 -8.70 -9.23
N GLN A 50 11.15 -8.01 -9.94
CA GLN A 50 11.08 -6.55 -9.95
C GLN A 50 10.90 -5.91 -8.57
N TYR A 51 10.13 -6.54 -7.67
CA TYR A 51 10.01 -6.10 -6.28
C TYR A 51 11.34 -6.19 -5.52
N MET A 52 12.06 -7.31 -5.67
CA MET A 52 13.35 -7.52 -4.99
C MET A 52 14.42 -6.53 -5.43
N ARG A 53 14.55 -6.26 -6.74
CA ARG A 53 15.49 -5.25 -7.28
C ARG A 53 15.02 -3.80 -7.12
N GLY A 54 13.88 -3.55 -6.47
CA GLY A 54 13.34 -2.20 -6.28
C GLY A 54 12.89 -1.49 -7.56
N ALA A 55 12.80 -2.20 -8.69
CA ALA A 55 12.29 -1.65 -9.94
C ALA A 55 10.77 -1.44 -9.93
N ARG A 56 10.08 -2.06 -8.96
CA ARG A 56 8.66 -1.88 -8.67
C ARG A 56 8.47 -1.85 -7.15
N GLY A 57 7.56 -1.00 -6.66
CA GLY A 57 7.24 -0.95 -5.23
C GLY A 57 8.31 -0.29 -4.35
N SER A 58 9.07 0.65 -4.91
CA SER A 58 10.07 1.47 -4.21
C SER A 58 9.60 2.91 -3.99
N VAL A 59 8.33 3.20 -4.28
CA VAL A 59 7.79 4.56 -4.23
C VAL A 59 7.50 5.01 -2.79
N PHE A 60 7.13 4.07 -1.92
CA PHE A 60 6.77 4.32 -0.53
C PHE A 60 7.63 3.43 0.35
N ASP A 61 8.43 4.02 1.24
CA ASP A 61 9.22 3.25 2.19
C ASP A 61 8.37 2.92 3.44
N LEU A 62 7.97 1.65 3.53
CA LEU A 62 7.14 1.17 4.64
C LEU A 62 7.96 0.86 5.90
N SER A 63 9.29 0.84 5.80
CA SER A 63 10.18 0.57 6.94
C SER A 63 10.38 1.79 7.84
N GLU A 64 10.05 3.00 7.36
CA GLU A 64 10.10 4.23 8.15
C GLU A 64 9.02 4.30 9.25
N ASP A 65 7.96 3.50 9.14
CA ASP A 65 6.88 3.45 10.13
C ASP A 65 6.75 2.04 10.72
N GLU A 66 7.14 1.91 11.99
CA GLU A 66 7.17 0.63 12.70
C GLU A 66 5.79 -0.04 12.78
N SER A 67 4.71 0.74 12.92
CA SER A 67 3.35 0.18 12.98
C SER A 67 2.91 -0.43 11.65
N ILE A 68 3.29 0.19 10.54
CA ILE A 68 3.03 -0.33 9.19
C ILE A 68 3.92 -1.55 8.90
N ALA A 69 5.20 -1.48 9.25
CA ALA A 69 6.13 -2.59 9.11
C ALA A 69 5.66 -3.84 9.87
N ALA A 70 5.09 -3.66 11.07
CA ALA A 70 4.49 -4.75 11.84
C ALA A 70 3.29 -5.41 11.13
N ILE A 71 2.44 -4.63 10.45
CA ILE A 71 1.32 -5.18 9.66
C ILE A 71 1.84 -5.96 8.47
N VAL A 72 2.85 -5.44 7.75
CA VAL A 72 3.52 -6.16 6.66
C VAL A 72 4.05 -7.51 7.14
N SER A 73 4.69 -7.51 8.30
CA SER A 73 5.25 -8.72 8.90
C SER A 73 4.19 -9.76 9.25
N ARG A 74 3.09 -9.31 9.86
CA ARG A 74 1.95 -10.16 10.14
C ARG A 74 1.34 -10.77 8.88
N ILE A 75 1.26 -10.02 7.78
CA ILE A 75 0.79 -10.55 6.50
C ILE A 75 1.75 -11.62 5.98
N ALA A 76 3.05 -11.33 5.93
CA ALA A 76 4.05 -12.26 5.41
C ALA A 76 4.12 -13.56 6.22
N GLU A 77 4.18 -13.47 7.55
CA GLU A 77 4.19 -14.63 8.45
C GLU A 77 2.92 -15.47 8.30
N GLY A 78 1.77 -14.81 8.24
CA GLY A 78 0.49 -15.48 8.11
C GLY A 78 0.32 -16.21 6.77
N LEU A 79 0.79 -15.60 5.67
CA LEU A 79 0.83 -16.22 4.34
C LEU A 79 1.82 -17.38 4.29
N ALA A 80 3.03 -17.23 4.85
CA ALA A 80 4.04 -18.27 4.87
C ALA A 80 3.59 -19.52 5.65
N ARG A 81 2.82 -19.33 6.72
CA ARG A 81 2.24 -20.42 7.52
C ARG A 81 0.92 -20.97 6.99
N GLY A 82 0.33 -20.35 5.96
CA GLY A 82 -1.02 -20.70 5.48
C GLY A 82 -2.12 -20.43 6.51
N SER A 83 -1.87 -19.52 7.45
CA SER A 83 -2.79 -19.19 8.55
C SER A 83 -3.66 -17.95 8.30
N LEU A 84 -3.35 -17.17 7.25
CA LEU A 84 -4.19 -16.07 6.78
C LEU A 84 -4.91 -16.46 5.50
N SER A 85 -6.22 -16.19 5.46
CA SER A 85 -6.98 -16.25 4.21
C SER A 85 -6.68 -15.04 3.33
N TRP A 86 -7.11 -15.11 2.06
CA TRP A 86 -7.04 -13.96 1.16
C TRP A 86 -7.82 -12.75 1.69
N LEU A 87 -8.94 -12.98 2.38
CA LEU A 87 -9.74 -11.94 2.99
C LEU A 87 -8.98 -11.24 4.13
N ASP A 88 -8.27 -12.00 4.96
CA ASP A 88 -7.49 -11.44 6.08
C ASP A 88 -6.32 -10.61 5.55
N ALA A 89 -5.57 -11.15 4.57
CA ALA A 89 -4.46 -10.43 3.95
C ALA A 89 -4.93 -9.13 3.26
N SER A 90 -6.10 -9.17 2.61
CA SER A 90 -6.72 -8.00 1.99
C SER A 90 -7.15 -6.97 3.04
N THR A 91 -7.72 -7.41 4.15
CA THR A 91 -8.14 -6.55 5.26
C THR A 91 -6.95 -5.84 5.90
N LEU A 92 -5.87 -6.57 6.18
CA LEU A 92 -4.63 -6.00 6.70
C LEU A 92 -3.97 -5.02 5.70
N THR A 93 -4.05 -5.31 4.40
CA THR A 93 -3.57 -4.37 3.36
C THR A 93 -4.42 -3.09 3.33
N CYS A 94 -5.74 -3.18 3.52
CA CYS A 94 -6.62 -2.03 3.65
C CYS A 94 -6.29 -1.21 4.91
N GLU A 95 -5.93 -1.86 6.02
CA GLU A 95 -5.48 -1.18 7.23
C GLU A 95 -4.21 -0.37 6.99
N ILE A 96 -3.23 -0.90 6.25
CA ILE A 96 -2.04 -0.11 5.84
C ILE A 96 -2.48 1.14 5.05
N CYS A 97 -3.40 0.99 4.09
CA CYS A 97 -3.92 2.12 3.33
C CYS A 97 -4.59 3.17 4.22
N TYR A 98 -5.35 2.72 5.23
CA TYR A 98 -6.01 3.60 6.18
C TYR A 98 -4.99 4.36 7.04
N GLN A 99 -4.05 3.65 7.68
CA GLN A 99 -3.03 4.26 8.54
C GLN A 99 -2.19 5.30 7.79
N VAL A 100 -1.75 4.98 6.58
CA VAL A 100 -0.98 5.89 5.73
C VAL A 100 -1.74 7.19 5.45
N ARG A 101 -3.04 7.10 5.13
CA ARG A 101 -3.83 8.28 4.78
C ARG A 101 -4.29 9.06 6.02
N ARG A 102 -4.69 8.36 7.08
CA ARG A 102 -5.11 8.97 8.35
C ARG A 102 -4.01 9.85 8.92
N ARG A 103 -2.79 9.34 8.92
CA ARG A 103 -1.60 10.01 9.49
C ARG A 103 -0.86 10.91 8.50
N GLY A 104 -1.39 11.08 7.28
CA GLY A 104 -0.80 11.95 6.26
C GLY A 104 0.59 11.52 5.78
N LEU A 105 0.96 10.23 5.91
CA LEU A 105 2.33 9.75 5.65
C LEU A 105 2.77 9.92 4.19
N TYR A 106 1.83 10.08 3.25
CA TYR A 106 2.17 10.44 1.87
C TYR A 106 3.00 11.72 1.74
N ARG A 107 2.93 12.65 2.72
CA ARG A 107 3.69 13.91 2.72
C ARG A 107 5.18 13.72 2.96
N SER A 108 5.57 12.76 3.80
CA SER A 108 6.98 12.49 4.08
C SER A 108 7.64 11.70 2.95
N GLN A 109 6.83 11.00 2.14
CA GLN A 109 7.30 10.21 1.02
C GLN A 109 7.56 11.10 -0.21
N ARG A 110 8.69 10.92 -0.88
CA ARG A 110 9.08 11.67 -2.10
C ARG A 110 8.33 11.17 -3.35
N VAL A 111 7.02 10.97 -3.24
CA VAL A 111 6.19 10.44 -4.33
C VAL A 111 6.09 11.47 -5.45
N ARG A 112 6.50 11.09 -6.67
CA ARG A 112 6.33 11.91 -7.88
C ARG A 112 5.42 11.21 -8.86
N LEU A 113 4.26 11.80 -9.13
CA LEU A 113 3.32 11.32 -10.14
C LEU A 113 3.41 12.18 -11.40
N LYS A 114 3.19 11.56 -12.56
CA LYS A 114 3.20 12.23 -13.87
C LYS A 114 1.82 12.17 -14.52
N GLY A 115 1.59 13.08 -15.47
CA GLY A 115 0.39 13.11 -16.31
C GLY A 115 -0.84 13.48 -15.48
N LYS A 116 -1.99 12.86 -15.78
CA LYS A 116 -3.26 13.21 -15.11
C LYS A 116 -3.19 13.17 -13.58
N TYR A 117 -2.30 12.37 -12.99
CA TYR A 117 -2.18 12.19 -11.54
C TYR A 117 -1.30 13.21 -10.81
N GLU A 118 -0.70 14.17 -11.53
CA GLU A 118 0.25 15.14 -10.93
C GLU A 118 -0.39 15.93 -9.77
N HIS A 119 -1.62 16.41 -9.96
CA HIS A 119 -2.39 17.11 -8.91
C HIS A 119 -3.13 16.18 -7.94
N ALA A 120 -3.14 14.87 -8.20
CA ALA A 120 -3.87 13.91 -7.36
C ALA A 120 -3.14 13.60 -6.04
N LEU A 121 -1.84 13.95 -5.94
CA LEU A 121 -1.09 13.84 -4.70
C LEU A 121 -1.71 14.68 -3.58
N ASP A 122 -2.21 15.87 -3.90
CA ASP A 122 -2.85 16.75 -2.91
C ASP A 122 -4.05 16.09 -2.23
N VAL A 123 -4.74 15.18 -2.93
CA VAL A 123 -5.90 14.46 -2.41
C VAL A 123 -5.49 13.40 -1.39
N VAL A 124 -4.38 12.69 -1.62
CA VAL A 124 -3.89 11.64 -0.69
C VAL A 124 -3.00 12.18 0.42
N CYS A 125 -2.45 13.39 0.27
CA CYS A 125 -1.65 14.06 1.29
C CYS A 125 -2.52 14.71 2.39
N ARG A 126 -3.83 14.87 2.21
CA ARG A 126 -4.74 15.36 3.26
C ARG A 126 -5.08 14.25 4.25
N GLU A 127 -5.15 14.59 5.53
CA GLU A 127 -5.54 13.65 6.58
C GLU A 127 -6.94 13.10 6.30
N TYR A 128 -7.06 11.77 6.28
CA TYR A 128 -8.26 11.11 5.81
C TYR A 128 -9.47 11.32 6.72
N ASP A 129 -9.27 11.27 8.03
CA ASP A 129 -10.34 11.44 9.00
C ASP A 129 -10.86 12.89 8.94
N THR A 130 -9.97 13.88 8.83
CA THR A 130 -10.35 15.30 8.64
C THR A 130 -11.21 15.50 7.41
N LEU A 131 -10.92 14.80 6.29
CA LEU A 131 -11.75 14.87 5.09
C LEU A 131 -13.14 14.24 5.29
N ARG A 132 -13.27 13.23 6.15
CA ARG A 132 -14.55 12.56 6.43
C ARG A 132 -15.39 13.29 7.47
N ASP A 133 -14.74 13.94 8.43
CA ASP A 133 -15.39 14.75 9.47
C ASP A 133 -15.60 16.22 9.06
N ASP A 134 -15.31 16.55 7.81
CA ASP A 134 -15.43 17.89 7.26
C ASP A 134 -16.90 18.34 7.22
N GLU A 135 -17.19 19.49 7.85
CA GLU A 135 -18.52 20.12 7.82
C GLU A 135 -18.98 20.43 6.39
N ARG A 136 -18.05 20.67 5.46
CA ARG A 136 -18.34 20.78 4.03
C ARG A 136 -18.84 19.47 3.46
N LEU A 137 -18.25 18.33 3.83
CA LEU A 137 -18.71 17.02 3.39
C LEU A 137 -20.11 16.73 3.92
N ARG A 138 -20.36 17.03 5.21
CA ARG A 138 -21.71 16.89 5.79
C ARG A 138 -22.74 17.71 5.04
N ARG A 139 -22.46 19.00 4.79
CA ARG A 139 -23.33 19.86 3.95
C ARG A 139 -23.54 19.33 2.53
N MET A 140 -22.54 18.69 1.92
CA MET A 140 -22.68 18.05 0.60
C MET A 140 -23.58 16.81 0.63
N LEU A 141 -23.65 16.11 1.77
CA LEU A 141 -24.46 14.90 1.95
C LEU A 141 -25.89 15.19 2.43
N GLU A 142 -26.07 16.26 3.21
CA GLU A 142 -27.33 16.65 3.85
C GLU A 142 -28.31 17.39 2.94
N GLY A 143 -27.88 17.74 1.72
CA GLY A 143 -28.68 18.23 0.58
C GLY A 143 -30.03 18.85 0.90
#